data_AF-A0A7X7W0Z6-F1
#
_entry.id   AF-A0A7X7W0Z6-F1
#
_cell.length_a   1.000
_cell.length_b   1.000
_cell.length_c   1.000
_cell.angle_alpha   90.00
_cell.angle_beta   90.00
_cell.angle_gamma   90.00
#
_symmetry.space_group_name_H-M   'P 1'
#
loop_
_entity.id
_entity.type
_entity.pdbx_description
1 polymer ?
#
loop_
_entity_poly.entity_id
_entity_poly.type
_entity_poly.pdbx_seq_one_letter_code
_entity_poly.pdbx_strand_id
1 'polypeptide(L)'
;LLMDEPTVGVDIQSRSFILEALSALKKEGRTIIFTSHYVDELETLCDRIAIMDKGRILAMGSADELKKSNGADDLETVMLKLTGVNAGANVG
;
A
#
# COMPACT_ATOMS: atom_id res chain seq x y z
N LEU A 1 7.46 -12.77 5.69
CA LEU A 1 7.30 -13.13 4.26
C LEU A 1 7.45 -11.85 3.44
N LEU A 2 8.21 -11.90 2.35
CA LEU A 2 8.43 -10.78 1.42
C LEU A 2 7.91 -11.21 0.06
N MET A 3 6.99 -10.45 -0.52
CA MET A 3 6.44 -10.71 -1.86
C MET A 3 6.47 -9.44 -2.69
N ASP A 4 7.02 -9.52 -3.89
CA ASP A 4 7.00 -8.43 -4.85
C ASP A 4 5.87 -8.70 -5.85
N GLU A 5 4.84 -7.86 -5.83
CA GLU A 5 3.69 -7.89 -6.74
C GLU A 5 3.04 -9.29 -6.95
N PRO A 6 2.59 -9.98 -5.88
CA PRO A 6 2.12 -11.37 -5.97
C PRO A 6 0.82 -11.55 -6.80
N THR A 7 0.14 -10.46 -7.16
CA THR A 7 -1.15 -10.45 -7.86
C THR A 7 -1.05 -10.04 -9.33
N VAL A 8 0.15 -9.74 -9.85
CA VAL A 8 0.34 -9.34 -11.26
C VAL A 8 0.29 -10.55 -12.20
N GLY A 9 -0.53 -10.46 -13.24
CA GLY A 9 -0.64 -11.49 -14.29
C GLY A 9 -1.43 -12.74 -13.91
N VAL A 10 -2.05 -12.76 -12.72
CA VAL A 10 -2.92 -13.85 -12.26
C VAL A 10 -4.39 -13.49 -12.48
N ASP A 11 -5.22 -14.50 -12.75
CA ASP A 11 -6.66 -14.30 -12.92
C ASP A 11 -7.36 -13.90 -11.61
N ILE A 12 -8.60 -13.42 -11.72
CA ILE A 12 -9.39 -12.91 -10.59
C ILE A 12 -9.53 -13.94 -9.46
N GLN A 13 -9.71 -15.24 -9.78
CA GLN A 13 -9.88 -16.27 -8.75
C GLN A 13 -8.58 -16.52 -8.01
N SER A 14 -7.48 -16.67 -8.74
CA SER A 14 -6.16 -16.88 -8.15
C SER A 14 -5.72 -15.69 -7.29
N ARG A 15 -6.03 -14.46 -7.72
CA ARG A 15 -5.80 -13.24 -6.95
C ARG A 15 -6.52 -13.29 -5.60
N SER A 16 -7.82 -13.58 -5.58
CA SER A 16 -8.59 -13.70 -4.34
C SER A 16 -8.00 -14.76 -3.40
N PHE A 17 -7.59 -15.91 -3.94
CA PHE A 17 -6.97 -16.98 -3.16
C PHE A 17 -5.66 -16.52 -2.50
N ILE A 18 -4.82 -15.76 -3.21
CA ILE A 18 -3.59 -15.19 -2.66
C ILE A 18 -3.93 -14.26 -1.50
N LEU A 19 -4.86 -13.31 -1.69
CA LEU A 19 -5.24 -12.35 -0.65
C LEU A 19 -5.81 -13.05 0.60
N GLU A 20 -6.62 -14.09 0.43
CA GLU A 20 -7.14 -14.91 1.53
C GLU A 20 -6.02 -15.63 2.28
N ALA A 21 -5.05 -16.21 1.55
CA ALA A 21 -3.89 -16.85 2.17
C ALA A 21 -3.04 -15.84 2.97
N LEU A 22 -2.83 -14.62 2.45
CA LEU A 22 -2.13 -13.56 3.18
C LEU A 22 -2.88 -13.16 4.45
N SER A 23 -4.20 -13.04 4.39
CA SER A 23 -5.05 -12.75 5.55
C SER A 23 -4.95 -13.85 6.61
N ALA A 24 -4.96 -15.12 6.20
CA ALA A 24 -4.79 -16.26 7.12
C ALA A 24 -3.41 -16.24 7.80
N LEU A 25 -2.34 -16.04 7.03
CA LEU A 25 -0.98 -15.95 7.55
C LEU A 25 -0.79 -14.77 8.52
N LYS A 26 -1.44 -13.64 8.25
CA LYS A 26 -1.50 -12.49 9.16
C LYS A 26 -2.18 -12.88 10.48
N LYS A 27 -3.31 -13.60 10.44
CA LYS A 27 -4.03 -14.08 11.64
C LYS A 27 -3.21 -15.08 12.46
N GLU A 28 -2.30 -15.81 11.84
CA GLU A 28 -1.32 -16.66 12.54
C GLU A 28 -0.19 -15.88 13.22
N GLY A 29 -0.19 -14.53 13.15
CA GLY A 29 0.82 -13.67 13.76
C GLY A 29 2.10 -13.52 12.93
N ARG A 30 2.07 -13.87 11.64
CA ARG A 30 3.23 -13.71 10.76
C ARG A 30 3.34 -12.28 10.24
N THR A 31 4.56 -11.73 10.22
CA THR A 31 4.84 -10.46 9.55
C THR A 31 4.98 -10.68 8.04
N ILE A 32 4.18 -9.93 7.27
CA ILE A 32 4.13 -9.98 5.81
C ILE A 32 4.44 -8.58 5.28
N ILE A 33 5.33 -8.51 4.30
CA ILE A 33 5.62 -7.30 3.53
C ILE A 33 5.31 -7.65 2.08
N PHE A 34 4.42 -6.89 1.45
CA PHE A 34 4.10 -7.04 0.04
C PHE A 34 3.93 -5.68 -0.64
N THR A 35 4.17 -5.65 -1.94
CA THR A 35 3.91 -4.52 -2.83
C THR A 35 2.66 -4.82 -3.65
N SER A 36 1.82 -3.79 -3.87
CA SER A 36 0.66 -3.89 -4.76
C SER A 36 0.40 -2.51 -5.37
N HIS A 37 -0.05 -2.51 -6.63
CA HIS A 37 -0.59 -1.34 -7.32
C HIS A 37 -2.10 -1.18 -7.13
N TYR A 38 -2.76 -2.14 -6.47
CA TYR A 38 -4.19 -2.07 -6.16
C TYR A 38 -4.39 -1.51 -4.75
N VAL A 39 -4.81 -0.25 -4.68
CA VAL A 39 -5.06 0.46 -3.42
C VAL A 39 -6.03 -0.28 -2.49
N ASP A 40 -7.11 -0.85 -3.03
CA ASP A 40 -8.11 -1.60 -2.26
C ASP A 40 -7.51 -2.79 -1.48
N GLU A 41 -6.48 -3.45 -2.04
CA GLU A 41 -5.78 -4.54 -1.37
C GLU A 41 -4.99 -4.03 -0.17
N LEU A 42 -4.31 -2.89 -0.34
CA LEU A 42 -3.49 -2.28 0.69
C LEU A 42 -4.37 -1.84 1.86
N GLU A 43 -5.52 -1.20 1.59
CA GLU A 43 -6.45 -0.79 2.64
C GLU A 43 -7.06 -1.97 3.39
N THR A 44 -7.33 -3.09 2.69
CA THR A 44 -7.98 -4.27 3.30
C THR A 44 -7.02 -5.12 4.12
N LEU A 45 -5.78 -5.32 3.65
CA LEU A 45 -4.84 -6.28 4.24
C LEU A 45 -3.79 -5.66 5.16
N CYS A 46 -3.32 -4.43 4.85
CA CYS A 46 -2.19 -3.86 5.55
C CYS A 46 -2.60 -3.15 6.84
N ASP A 47 -1.90 -3.45 7.94
CA ASP A 47 -2.00 -2.63 9.16
C ASP A 47 -1.25 -1.30 8.99
N ARG A 48 -0.19 -1.32 8.17
CA ARG A 48 0.67 -0.19 7.86
C ARG A 48 1.06 -0.23 6.39
N ILE A 49 0.98 0.92 5.75
CA ILE A 49 1.29 1.14 4.34
C ILE A 49 2.47 2.11 4.30
N ALA A 50 3.47 1.80 3.47
CA ALA A 50 4.59 2.68 3.19
C ALA A 50 4.52 3.13 1.73
N ILE A 51 4.46 4.43 1.50
CA ILE A 51 4.48 5.04 0.17
C ILE A 51 5.92 5.38 -0.15
N MET A 52 6.45 4.83 -1.24
CA MET A 52 7.85 4.97 -1.63
C MET A 52 7.95 5.56 -3.05
N ASP A 53 8.86 6.52 -3.23
CA ASP A 53 9.27 7.05 -4.54
C ASP A 53 10.79 7.17 -4.61
N LYS A 54 11.38 6.85 -5.76
CA LYS A 54 12.84 6.94 -6.01
C LYS A 54 13.71 6.35 -4.89
N GLY A 55 13.28 5.22 -4.32
CA GLY A 55 13.99 4.52 -3.24
C GLY A 55 13.93 5.20 -1.87
N ARG A 56 13.00 6.14 -1.66
CA ARG A 56 12.76 6.81 -0.37
C ARG A 56 11.32 6.62 0.07
N ILE A 57 11.13 6.27 1.33
CA ILE A 57 9.79 6.24 1.96
C ILE A 57 9.37 7.70 2.19
N LEU A 58 8.30 8.12 1.51
CA LEU A 58 7.74 9.46 1.59
C LEU A 58 6.77 9.58 2.78
N ALA A 59 6.00 8.54 3.03
CA ALA A 59 5.06 8.46 4.14
C ALA A 59 4.85 7.01 4.57
N MET A 60 4.52 6.79 5.83
CA MET A 60 4.19 5.47 6.36
C MET A 60 3.21 5.59 7.53
N GLY A 61 2.18 4.76 7.53
CA GLY A 61 1.14 4.76 8.56
C GLY A 61 0.00 3.82 8.20
N SER A 62 -1.07 3.79 8.99
CA SER A 62 -2.32 3.16 8.56
C SER A 62 -2.94 3.93 7.38
N ALA A 63 -3.87 3.31 6.66
CA ALA A 63 -4.59 4.00 5.57
C ALA A 63 -5.24 5.30 6.07
N ASP A 64 -5.87 5.27 7.25
CA ASP A 64 -6.53 6.43 7.84
C ASP A 64 -5.55 7.53 8.27
N GLU A 65 -4.39 7.14 8.83
CA GLU A 65 -3.33 8.09 9.17
C GLU A 65 -2.82 8.80 7.91
N LEU A 66 -2.57 8.05 6.84
CA LEU A 66 -2.09 8.58 5.57
C LEU A 66 -3.12 9.50 4.89
N LYS A 67 -4.40 9.12 4.88
CA LYS A 67 -5.51 9.95 4.38
C LYS A 67 -5.61 11.25 5.16
N LYS A 68 -5.61 11.16 6.50
CA LYS A 68 -5.70 12.32 7.40
C LYS A 68 -4.50 13.26 7.28
N SER A 69 -3.27 12.74 7.27
CA SER A 69 -2.06 13.56 7.22
C SER A 69 -1.89 14.30 5.90
N ASN A 70 -2.51 13.81 4.82
CA ASN A 70 -2.39 14.37 3.47
C ASN A 70 -3.68 15.07 3.01
N GLY A 71 -4.69 15.19 3.88
CA GLY A 71 -5.97 15.83 3.57
C GLY A 71 -6.62 15.26 2.31
N ALA A 72 -6.80 13.95 2.27
CA ALA A 72 -7.38 13.21 1.16
C ALA A 72 -8.43 12.21 1.66
N ASP A 73 -9.43 11.95 0.84
CA ASP A 73 -10.54 11.03 1.16
C ASP A 73 -10.21 9.57 0.83
N ASP A 74 -9.27 9.35 -0.10
CA ASP A 74 -8.80 8.03 -0.53
C ASP A 74 -7.26 7.97 -0.63
N LEU A 75 -6.72 6.75 -0.58
CA LEU A 75 -5.27 6.52 -0.60
C LEU A 75 -4.65 6.71 -1.99
N GLU A 76 -5.42 6.58 -3.06
CA GLU A 76 -4.96 6.85 -4.43
C GLU A 76 -4.56 8.33 -4.57
N THR A 77 -5.38 9.24 -4.06
CA THR A 77 -5.11 10.67 -3.98
C THR A 77 -3.87 10.96 -3.14
N VAL A 78 -3.68 10.26 -2.02
CA VAL A 78 -2.46 10.39 -1.20
C VAL A 78 -1.23 9.98 -2.01
N MET A 79 -1.30 8.84 -2.70
CA MET A 79 -0.21 8.34 -3.52
C MET A 79 0.15 9.34 -4.62
N LEU A 80 -0.82 9.85 -5.38
CA LEU A 80 -0.61 10.86 -6.42
C LEU A 80 -0.01 12.18 -5.87
N LYS A 81 -0.46 12.63 -4.69
CA LYS A 81 0.09 13.83 -4.03
C LYS A 81 1.57 13.65 -3.68
N LEU A 82 1.95 12.46 -3.22
CA LEU A 82 3.30 12.16 -2.74
C LEU A 82 4.27 11.75 -3.86
N THR A 83 3.86 10.92 -4.82
CA THR A 83 4.73 10.37 -5.86
C THR A 83 4.86 11.27 -7.11
N GLY A 84 4.03 12.33 -7.23
CA GLY A 84 4.21 13.41 -8.21
C GLY A 84 2.88 13.89 -8.80
N VAL A 85 2.37 15.08 -8.43
CA VAL A 85 2.51 16.32 -9.25
C VAL A 85 2.94 17.55 -8.41
N ASN A 86 2.86 17.53 -7.08
CA ASN A 86 3.09 18.72 -6.22
C ASN A 86 4.31 18.65 -5.29
N ALA A 87 5.11 17.58 -5.32
CA ALA A 87 6.31 17.43 -4.48
C ALA A 87 7.51 18.34 -4.89
N GLY A 88 7.27 19.37 -5.70
CA GLY A 88 8.24 20.39 -6.11
C GLY A 88 8.13 21.74 -5.39
N ALA A 89 7.15 21.93 -4.48
CA ALA A 89 6.93 23.19 -3.80
C ALA A 89 7.14 23.07 -2.28
N ASN A 90 8.38 22.81 -1.86
CA ASN A 90 9.01 23.27 -0.61
C ASN A 90 10.20 22.39 -0.26
N VAL A 91 11.38 22.75 -0.78
CA VAL A 91 12.64 22.53 -0.05
C VAL A 91 13.57 23.71 -0.38
N GLY A 92 13.80 24.57 0.63
CA GLY A 92 15.03 25.37 0.82
C GLY A 92 15.33 26.46 -0.21
#